data_AF-Q969Q6-F1
#
_entry.id   AF-Q969Q6-F1
#
_cell.length_a   1.000
_cell.length_b   1.000
_cell.length_c   1.000
_cell.angle_alpha   90.00
_cell.angle_beta   90.00
_cell.angle_gamma   90.00
#
_symmetry.space_group_name_H-M   'P 1'
#
loop_
_entity.id
_entity.type
_entity.pdbx_description
1 polymer ?
#
loop_
_entity_poly.entity_id
_entity_poly.type
_entity_poly.pdbx_seq_one_letter_code
_entity_poly.pdbx_strand_id
1 'polypeptide(L)'
;MDWKEVLRRRLATPNTCPNKKKSEQELKDEEMDLFTKYYSEWKGGRKNTNEFYKTIPRFYYRLPAEDEVLLQKLREESRAVFLQRKSRELLDNEELQNLWFLLDKHQTPPMIGEEAMINYENFLKVGEKAGAKCKQFFTAKVFAKLLHTDSYGRISIMQFFNYVMRKVWLHQTRIGLSLYDVAGQGYLRESDLENYILELIPTLPQLDGLEKSFYSFYVCTAVRKFFFFLDPLRTGKIKIQDILACSFLDDLLELRDEELSKESQETNWFSAPSALRVYGQYLNLDKDHNGMLSKEELSRYGTATMTNVFLDRVFQECLTYDGEMDYKTYLDFVLALENRKEPAALQYIFKLLDIENKGYLNVFSLNYFFRAIQELMKIHGQDPVSFQDVKDEIFDMVKPKDPLKISLQDLINSNQGDTVTTILIDLNGFWTYENREALVANDSENSADLDDT
;
A
#
# COMPACT_ATOMS: atom_id res chain seq x y z
N MET A 1 -62.34 12.95 2.74
CA MET A 1 -62.64 11.61 3.29
C MET A 1 -63.57 11.81 4.47
N ASP A 2 -64.84 11.38 4.39
CA ASP A 2 -65.76 11.44 5.53
C ASP A 2 -65.47 10.26 6.48
N TRP A 3 -64.65 10.53 7.49
CA TRP A 3 -64.23 9.54 8.49
C TRP A 3 -65.38 8.89 9.23
N LYS A 4 -66.53 9.57 9.34
CA LYS A 4 -67.72 9.08 10.04
C LYS A 4 -68.36 7.90 9.31
N GLU A 5 -68.40 7.97 7.98
CA GLU A 5 -68.92 6.92 7.11
C GLU A 5 -68.01 5.69 7.07
N VAL A 6 -66.69 5.90 7.06
CA VAL A 6 -65.68 4.82 7.10
C VAL A 6 -65.77 4.04 8.41
N LEU A 7 -65.88 4.73 9.54
CA LEU A 7 -66.04 4.11 10.87
C LEU A 7 -67.37 3.37 11.01
N ARG A 8 -68.47 3.95 10.52
CA ARG A 8 -69.77 3.24 10.51
C ARG A 8 -69.70 1.97 9.69
N ARG A 9 -69.10 1.99 8.49
CA ARG A 9 -68.91 0.77 7.69
C ARG A 9 -68.07 -0.26 8.43
N ARG A 10 -66.99 0.16 9.10
CA ARG A 10 -66.13 -0.75 9.87
C ARG A 10 -66.86 -1.39 11.06
N LEU A 11 -67.74 -0.66 11.73
CA LEU A 11 -68.54 -1.14 12.86
C LEU A 11 -69.78 -1.94 12.43
N ALA A 12 -70.36 -1.63 11.27
CA ALA A 12 -71.56 -2.29 10.75
C ALA A 12 -71.28 -3.67 10.17
N THR A 13 -70.03 -3.99 9.81
CA THR A 13 -69.66 -5.34 9.42
C THR A 13 -69.60 -6.20 10.70
N PRO A 14 -70.50 -7.18 10.89
CA PRO A 14 -70.41 -8.11 12.00
C PRO A 14 -69.05 -8.82 11.91
N ASN A 15 -68.47 -9.16 13.06
CA ASN A 15 -67.16 -9.80 13.26
C ASN A 15 -67.02 -11.21 12.62
N THR A 16 -67.41 -11.36 11.35
CA THR A 16 -67.23 -12.53 10.51
C THR A 16 -66.15 -12.25 9.47
N CYS A 17 -64.94 -12.00 9.94
CA CYS A 17 -63.72 -12.44 9.28
C CYS A 17 -62.62 -12.39 10.33
N PRO A 18 -62.04 -13.53 10.71
CA PRO A 18 -60.94 -13.52 11.66
C PRO A 18 -59.85 -12.68 11.01
N ASN A 19 -59.44 -11.60 11.68
CA ASN A 19 -58.15 -10.99 11.39
C ASN A 19 -57.13 -12.13 11.51
N LYS A 20 -56.81 -12.79 10.39
CA LYS A 20 -55.53 -13.47 10.25
C LYS A 20 -54.53 -12.37 10.57
N LYS A 21 -54.05 -12.37 11.81
CA LYS A 21 -52.92 -11.55 12.21
C LYS A 21 -51.84 -11.98 11.24
N LYS A 22 -51.57 -11.14 10.24
CA LYS A 22 -50.45 -11.33 9.33
C LYS A 22 -49.23 -11.57 10.20
N SER A 23 -48.39 -12.51 9.78
CA SER A 23 -47.16 -12.74 10.53
C SER A 23 -46.34 -11.44 10.56
N GLU A 24 -45.49 -11.27 11.56
CA GLU A 24 -44.62 -10.09 11.65
C GLU A 24 -43.78 -9.92 10.36
N GLN A 25 -43.45 -11.03 9.69
CA GLN A 25 -42.74 -11.02 8.41
C GLN A 25 -43.62 -10.51 7.27
N GLU A 26 -44.87 -10.97 7.17
CA GLU A 26 -45.81 -10.51 6.13
C GLU A 26 -46.09 -9.01 6.25
N LEU A 27 -46.14 -8.48 7.48
CA LEU A 27 -46.27 -7.04 7.72
C LEU A 27 -45.03 -6.27 7.27
N LYS A 28 -43.82 -6.79 7.53
CA LYS A 28 -42.56 -6.19 7.09
C LYS A 28 -42.41 -6.22 5.56
N ASP A 29 -42.85 -7.29 4.91
CA ASP A 29 -42.81 -7.42 3.46
C ASP A 29 -43.78 -6.43 2.79
N GLU A 30 -45.00 -6.28 3.30
CA GLU A 30 -45.95 -5.27 2.82
C GLU A 30 -45.45 -3.83 3.05
N GLU A 31 -44.81 -3.58 4.19
CA GLU A 31 -44.19 -2.29 4.49
C GLU A 31 -43.06 -1.98 3.50
N MET A 32 -42.21 -2.96 3.17
CA MET A 32 -41.15 -2.84 2.16
C MET A 32 -41.71 -2.57 0.76
N ASP A 33 -42.80 -3.24 0.37
CA ASP A 33 -43.46 -3.03 -0.91
C ASP A 33 -44.06 -1.62 -1.02
N LEU A 34 -44.77 -1.16 0.02
CA LEU A 34 -45.31 0.19 0.10
C LEU A 34 -44.19 1.24 0.09
N PHE A 35 -43.13 1.03 0.86
CA PHE A 35 -41.96 1.90 0.87
C PHE A 35 -41.33 1.99 -0.52
N THR A 36 -41.09 0.86 -1.19
CA THR A 36 -40.48 0.81 -2.53
C THR A 36 -41.34 1.54 -3.56
N LYS A 37 -42.66 1.36 -3.50
CA LYS A 37 -43.62 2.06 -4.37
C LYS A 37 -43.54 3.58 -4.15
N TYR A 38 -43.75 4.04 -2.92
CA TYR A 38 -43.77 5.48 -2.63
C TYR A 38 -42.39 6.13 -2.82
N TYR A 39 -41.30 5.45 -2.47
CA TYR A 39 -39.95 5.91 -2.74
C TYR A 39 -39.70 6.06 -4.24
N SER A 40 -40.17 5.12 -5.07
CA SER A 40 -40.05 5.21 -6.53
C SER A 40 -40.88 6.35 -7.13
N GLU A 41 -42.09 6.57 -6.61
CA GLU A 41 -42.94 7.70 -6.98
C GLU A 41 -42.32 9.05 -6.56
N TRP A 42 -41.83 9.15 -5.32
CA TRP A 42 -41.23 10.36 -4.73
C TRP A 42 -39.86 10.72 -5.26
N LYS A 43 -39.01 9.72 -5.54
CA LYS A 43 -37.72 9.92 -6.20
C LYS A 43 -37.89 10.62 -7.54
N GLY A 44 -39.13 10.65 -8.07
CA GLY A 44 -39.51 11.46 -9.21
C GLY A 44 -38.55 11.16 -10.33
N GLY A 45 -38.55 9.89 -10.78
CA GLY A 45 -37.62 9.43 -11.81
C GLY A 45 -37.53 10.51 -12.87
N ARG A 46 -36.40 11.21 -12.90
CA ARG A 46 -36.16 12.31 -13.84
C ARG A 46 -36.47 11.71 -15.19
N LYS A 47 -37.66 11.99 -15.71
CA LYS A 47 -38.06 11.62 -17.05
C LYS A 47 -37.19 12.52 -17.91
N ASN A 48 -35.93 12.13 -18.10
CA ASN A 48 -35.09 12.70 -19.13
C ASN A 48 -35.89 12.46 -20.41
N THR A 49 -36.46 13.54 -20.92
CA THR A 49 -37.39 13.55 -22.05
C THR A 49 -36.72 13.11 -23.34
N ASN A 50 -35.39 13.01 -23.35
CA ASN A 50 -34.62 12.52 -24.48
C ASN A 50 -34.49 10.99 -24.44
N GLU A 51 -35.15 10.31 -25.39
CA GLU A 51 -35.04 8.88 -25.68
C GLU A 51 -33.58 8.41 -25.76
N PHE A 52 -32.67 9.24 -26.30
CA PHE A 52 -31.23 8.95 -26.41
C PHE A 52 -30.53 8.69 -25.08
N TYR A 53 -30.98 9.29 -23.97
CA TYR A 53 -30.36 9.05 -22.65
C TYR A 53 -30.91 7.80 -21.95
N LYS A 54 -31.96 7.15 -22.48
CA LYS A 54 -32.48 5.89 -21.92
C LYS A 54 -31.62 4.69 -22.32
N THR A 55 -30.95 4.75 -23.47
CA THR A 55 -30.10 3.67 -23.98
C THR A 55 -28.66 3.73 -23.45
N ILE A 56 -28.19 4.89 -23.00
CA ILE A 56 -26.84 5.03 -22.45
C ILE A 56 -26.87 4.65 -20.96
N PRO A 57 -26.15 3.59 -20.54
CA PRO A 57 -26.05 3.25 -19.13
C PRO A 57 -25.51 4.44 -18.33
N ARG A 58 -26.07 4.68 -17.15
CA ARG A 58 -25.59 5.74 -16.29
C ARG A 58 -24.28 5.31 -15.63
N PHE A 59 -23.15 5.85 -16.13
CA PHE A 59 -21.81 5.54 -15.61
C PHE A 59 -21.37 6.47 -14.47
N TYR A 60 -21.99 7.65 -14.34
CA TYR A 60 -21.65 8.61 -13.29
C TYR A 60 -22.84 8.84 -12.35
N TYR A 61 -22.55 8.62 -11.07
CA TYR A 61 -23.43 8.96 -9.96
C TYR A 61 -22.74 10.07 -9.17
N ARG A 62 -23.35 11.26 -9.17
CA ARG A 62 -22.88 12.37 -8.34
C ARG A 62 -22.92 11.90 -6.89
N LEU A 63 -21.81 12.08 -6.19
CA LEU A 63 -21.77 11.86 -4.75
C LEU A 63 -22.67 12.88 -4.04
N PRO A 64 -23.33 12.49 -2.94
CA PRO A 64 -24.03 13.45 -2.10
C PRO A 64 -23.09 14.58 -1.67
N ALA A 65 -23.59 15.80 -1.65
CA ALA A 65 -22.85 16.94 -1.12
C ALA A 65 -22.70 16.84 0.41
N GLU A 66 -21.81 17.65 0.99
CA GLU A 66 -21.51 17.63 2.44
C GLU A 66 -22.73 17.94 3.32
N ASP A 67 -23.66 18.75 2.80
CA ASP A 67 -24.92 19.11 3.44
C ASP A 67 -26.01 18.02 3.30
N GLU A 68 -25.85 17.05 2.41
CA GLU A 68 -26.80 15.96 2.16
C GLU A 68 -26.61 14.76 3.12
N VAL A 69 -26.62 15.04 4.43
CA VAL A 69 -26.28 14.08 5.51
C VAL A 69 -27.03 12.76 5.42
N LEU A 70 -28.33 12.77 5.12
CA LEU A 70 -29.13 11.54 5.00
C LEU A 70 -28.69 10.66 3.82
N LEU A 71 -28.33 11.28 2.69
CA LEU A 71 -27.85 10.54 1.52
C LEU A 71 -26.44 9.98 1.74
N GLN A 72 -25.60 10.68 2.50
CA GLN A 72 -24.30 10.17 2.93
C GLN A 72 -24.46 8.95 3.84
N LYS A 73 -25.26 9.05 4.91
CA LYS A 73 -25.52 7.92 5.81
C LYS A 73 -26.14 6.72 5.10
N LEU A 74 -27.08 6.95 4.18
CA LEU A 74 -27.64 5.88 3.36
C LEU A 74 -26.57 5.20 2.50
N ARG A 75 -25.64 5.98 1.93
CA ARG A 75 -24.53 5.45 1.14
C ARG A 75 -23.59 4.62 2.03
N GLU A 76 -23.20 5.13 3.19
CA GLU A 76 -22.37 4.42 4.16
C GLU A 76 -23.00 3.08 4.57
N GLU A 77 -24.27 3.09 5.00
CA GLU A 77 -24.99 1.89 5.42
C GLU A 77 -25.15 0.88 4.27
N SER A 78 -25.55 1.34 3.08
CA SER A 78 -25.68 0.46 1.91
C SER A 78 -24.35 -0.22 1.53
N ARG A 79 -23.24 0.48 1.74
CA ARG A 79 -21.90 -0.06 1.49
C ARG A 79 -21.47 -1.02 2.58
N ALA A 80 -21.71 -0.71 3.84
CA ALA A 80 -21.41 -1.59 4.96
C ALA A 80 -22.15 -2.94 4.78
N VAL A 81 -23.44 -2.90 4.45
CA VAL A 81 -24.24 -4.11 4.16
C VAL A 81 -23.71 -4.87 2.93
N PHE A 82 -23.34 -4.16 1.87
CA PHE A 82 -22.75 -4.79 0.68
C PHE A 82 -21.43 -5.49 0.99
N LEU A 83 -20.52 -4.84 1.71
CA LEU A 83 -19.23 -5.40 2.11
C LEU A 83 -19.41 -6.56 3.08
N GLN A 84 -20.35 -6.47 4.03
CA GLN A 84 -20.68 -7.57 4.92
C GLN A 84 -21.21 -8.78 4.16
N ARG A 85 -22.09 -8.58 3.16
CA ARG A 85 -22.54 -9.66 2.27
C ARG A 85 -21.37 -10.30 1.53
N LYS A 86 -20.45 -9.50 0.99
CA LYS A 86 -19.25 -9.99 0.32
C LYS A 86 -18.34 -10.77 1.26
N SER A 87 -18.21 -10.32 2.51
CA SER A 87 -17.45 -11.03 3.54
C SER A 87 -18.04 -12.41 3.83
N ARG A 88 -19.38 -12.54 3.88
CA ARG A 88 -20.06 -13.82 4.10
C ARG A 88 -19.95 -14.79 2.93
N GLU A 89 -19.64 -14.30 1.73
CA GLU A 89 -19.38 -15.13 0.54
C GLU A 89 -17.98 -15.77 0.56
N LEU A 90 -17.08 -15.31 1.45
CA LEU A 90 -15.75 -15.89 1.65
C LEU A 90 -15.79 -17.14 2.54
N LEU A 91 -14.76 -17.99 2.39
CA LEU A 91 -14.56 -19.15 3.23
C LEU A 91 -14.10 -18.71 4.62
N ASP A 92 -14.77 -19.20 5.66
CA ASP A 92 -14.31 -19.05 7.03
C ASP A 92 -13.30 -20.15 7.42
N ASN A 93 -12.78 -20.07 8.64
CA ASN A 93 -11.75 -21.01 9.12
C ASN A 93 -12.27 -22.45 9.20
N GLU A 94 -13.54 -22.67 9.55
CA GLU A 94 -14.13 -24.01 9.63
C GLU A 94 -14.29 -24.61 8.23
N GLU A 95 -14.76 -23.80 7.27
CA GLU A 95 -14.88 -24.18 5.86
C GLU A 95 -13.51 -24.47 5.22
N LEU A 96 -12.47 -23.69 5.57
CA LEU A 96 -11.09 -23.93 5.13
C LEU A 96 -10.52 -25.23 5.72
N GLN A 97 -10.74 -25.50 7.01
CA GLN A 97 -10.33 -26.77 7.63
C GLN A 97 -11.05 -27.97 6.99
N ASN A 98 -12.35 -27.86 6.75
CA ASN A 98 -13.11 -28.89 6.06
C ASN A 98 -12.62 -29.11 4.61
N LEU A 99 -12.29 -28.03 3.90
CA LEU A 99 -11.69 -28.11 2.56
C LEU A 99 -10.36 -28.87 2.59
N TRP A 100 -9.48 -28.57 3.54
CA TRP A 100 -8.21 -29.30 3.72
C TRP A 100 -8.46 -30.80 3.93
N PHE A 101 -9.33 -31.15 4.87
CA PHE A 101 -9.69 -32.54 5.15
C PHE A 101 -10.26 -33.27 3.93
N LEU A 102 -11.11 -32.60 3.15
CA LEU A 102 -11.68 -33.18 1.93
C LEU A 102 -10.62 -33.42 0.86
N LEU A 103 -9.68 -32.49 0.68
CA LEU A 103 -8.57 -32.65 -0.27
C LEU A 103 -7.69 -33.83 0.13
N ASP A 104 -7.29 -33.89 1.40
CA ASP A 104 -6.46 -34.95 1.96
C ASP A 104 -7.10 -36.34 1.79
N LYS A 105 -8.41 -36.45 2.00
CA LYS A 105 -9.17 -37.69 1.80
C LYS A 105 -9.23 -38.17 0.34
N HIS A 106 -9.06 -37.27 -0.64
CA HIS A 106 -9.20 -37.58 -2.07
C HIS A 106 -7.87 -37.54 -2.83
N GLN A 107 -6.74 -37.70 -2.13
CA GLN A 107 -5.44 -37.89 -2.75
C GLN A 107 -5.46 -39.00 -3.82
N THR A 108 -4.65 -38.84 -4.87
CA THR A 108 -4.59 -39.76 -6.01
C THR A 108 -3.22 -40.45 -6.11
N PRO A 109 -3.16 -41.79 -6.07
CA PRO A 109 -1.93 -42.56 -6.30
C PRO A 109 -1.26 -42.26 -7.66
N PRO A 110 0.04 -42.53 -7.82
CA PRO A 110 0.96 -43.10 -6.84
C PRO A 110 1.47 -42.08 -5.81
N MET A 111 1.61 -42.50 -4.55
CA MET A 111 2.19 -41.65 -3.50
C MET A 111 3.72 -41.66 -3.62
N ILE A 112 4.25 -40.84 -4.52
CA ILE A 112 5.68 -40.68 -4.77
C ILE A 112 6.16 -39.48 -3.95
N GLY A 113 6.96 -39.72 -2.91
CA GLY A 113 7.42 -38.67 -1.99
C GLY A 113 6.40 -38.30 -0.91
N GLU A 114 6.66 -37.19 -0.21
CA GLU A 114 5.81 -36.68 0.88
C GLU A 114 4.67 -35.77 0.38
N GLU A 115 4.70 -35.39 -0.90
CA GLU A 115 3.74 -34.43 -1.44
C GLU A 115 2.41 -35.10 -1.80
N ALA A 116 1.35 -34.66 -1.12
CA ALA A 116 -0.02 -35.10 -1.38
C ALA A 116 -0.55 -34.53 -2.71
N MET A 117 -0.92 -35.41 -3.64
CA MET A 117 -1.32 -35.04 -5.00
C MET A 117 -2.78 -35.41 -5.30
N ILE A 118 -3.44 -34.68 -6.20
CA ILE A 118 -4.83 -34.95 -6.62
C ILE A 118 -4.99 -34.84 -8.14
N ASN A 119 -5.65 -35.83 -8.75
CA ASN A 119 -6.02 -35.77 -10.17
C ASN A 119 -7.29 -34.94 -10.40
N TYR A 120 -7.58 -34.62 -11.65
CA TYR A 120 -8.72 -33.79 -12.00
C TYR A 120 -10.09 -34.40 -11.61
N GLU A 121 -10.23 -35.72 -11.67
CA GLU A 121 -11.49 -36.40 -11.31
C GLU A 121 -11.79 -36.24 -9.80
N ASN A 122 -10.80 -36.51 -8.95
CA ASN A 122 -10.94 -36.35 -7.51
C ASN A 122 -11.07 -34.88 -7.12
N PHE A 123 -10.38 -33.98 -7.82
CA PHE A 123 -10.53 -32.54 -7.66
C PHE A 123 -11.98 -32.09 -7.84
N LEU A 124 -12.68 -32.59 -8.88
CA LEU A 124 -14.10 -32.30 -9.08
C LEU A 124 -14.98 -32.90 -7.96
N LYS A 125 -14.72 -34.14 -7.53
CA LYS A 125 -15.46 -34.78 -6.42
C LYS A 125 -15.34 -33.98 -5.12
N VAL A 126 -14.17 -33.41 -4.84
CA VAL A 126 -13.98 -32.52 -3.69
C VAL A 126 -14.78 -31.25 -3.88
N GLY A 127 -14.73 -30.63 -5.07
CA GLY A 127 -15.49 -29.42 -5.37
C GLY A 127 -17.00 -29.56 -5.19
N GLU A 128 -17.56 -30.75 -5.46
CA GLU A 128 -18.98 -31.05 -5.19
C GLU A 128 -19.31 -31.14 -3.69
N LYS A 129 -18.36 -31.61 -2.87
CA LYS A 129 -18.53 -31.81 -1.42
C LYS A 129 -18.17 -30.58 -0.59
N ALA A 130 -17.27 -29.73 -1.06
CA ALA A 130 -16.71 -28.60 -0.32
C ALA A 130 -17.67 -27.40 -0.15
N GLY A 131 -18.87 -27.45 -0.73
CA GLY A 131 -19.91 -26.43 -0.57
C GLY A 131 -19.94 -25.36 -1.67
N ALA A 132 -20.95 -24.49 -1.63
CA ALA A 132 -21.24 -23.54 -2.71
C ALA A 132 -20.16 -22.44 -2.87
N LYS A 133 -19.58 -21.96 -1.75
CA LYS A 133 -18.54 -20.92 -1.76
C LYS A 133 -17.25 -21.39 -2.44
N CYS A 134 -16.94 -22.69 -2.34
CA CYS A 134 -15.75 -23.31 -2.92
C CYS A 134 -15.79 -23.40 -4.45
N LYS A 135 -16.99 -23.37 -5.08
CA LYS A 135 -17.16 -23.62 -6.52
C LYS A 135 -16.28 -22.77 -7.42
N GLN A 136 -15.99 -21.53 -7.02
CA GLN A 136 -15.13 -20.62 -7.79
C GLN A 136 -13.66 -21.07 -7.88
N PHE A 137 -13.20 -21.89 -6.93
CA PHE A 137 -11.83 -22.44 -6.90
C PHE A 137 -11.73 -23.74 -7.70
N PHE A 138 -12.80 -24.52 -7.77
CA PHE A 138 -12.86 -25.80 -8.48
C PHE A 138 -13.18 -25.65 -9.97
N THR A 139 -12.37 -24.89 -10.69
CA THR A 139 -12.51 -24.71 -12.15
C THR A 139 -11.36 -25.35 -12.91
N ALA A 140 -11.62 -25.80 -14.14
CA ALA A 140 -10.59 -26.35 -15.03
C ALA A 140 -9.41 -25.37 -15.23
N LYS A 141 -9.70 -24.06 -15.27
CA LYS A 141 -8.69 -23.00 -15.39
C LYS A 141 -7.75 -22.95 -14.18
N VAL A 142 -8.26 -23.16 -12.97
CA VAL A 142 -7.43 -23.20 -11.75
C VAL A 142 -6.58 -24.46 -11.75
N PHE A 143 -7.18 -25.61 -12.04
CA PHE A 143 -6.44 -26.88 -12.11
C PHE A 143 -5.29 -26.82 -13.12
N ALA A 144 -5.57 -26.36 -14.35
CA ALA A 144 -4.56 -26.26 -15.40
C ALA A 144 -3.42 -25.27 -15.07
N LYS A 145 -3.68 -24.24 -14.25
CA LYS A 145 -2.65 -23.29 -13.81
C LYS A 145 -1.67 -23.89 -12.80
N LEU A 146 -2.14 -24.84 -12.00
CA LEU A 146 -1.35 -25.53 -10.98
C LEU A 146 -0.77 -26.85 -11.49
N LEU A 147 -1.10 -27.22 -12.74
CA LEU A 147 -0.57 -28.40 -13.39
C LEU A 147 0.84 -28.12 -13.90
N HIS A 148 1.82 -28.65 -13.18
CA HIS A 148 3.23 -28.64 -13.56
C HIS A 148 3.57 -29.92 -14.36
N THR A 149 4.75 -30.50 -14.14
CA THR A 149 5.33 -31.59 -14.94
C THR A 149 4.94 -33.00 -14.47
N ASP A 150 3.84 -33.17 -13.73
CA ASP A 150 3.41 -34.50 -13.26
C ASP A 150 2.92 -35.36 -14.42
N SER A 151 3.56 -36.51 -14.62
CA SER A 151 3.26 -37.46 -15.69
C SER A 151 1.87 -38.11 -15.57
N TYR A 152 1.25 -38.04 -14.38
CA TYR A 152 -0.09 -38.56 -14.12
C TYR A 152 -1.18 -37.49 -14.18
N GLY A 153 -0.84 -36.24 -14.55
CA GLY A 153 -1.81 -35.15 -14.68
C GLY A 153 -2.40 -34.68 -13.34
N ARG A 154 -1.63 -34.73 -12.25
CA ARG A 154 -2.05 -34.32 -10.90
C ARG A 154 -1.45 -32.98 -10.49
N ILE A 155 -2.10 -32.35 -9.52
CA ILE A 155 -1.62 -31.11 -8.88
C ILE A 155 -1.34 -31.35 -7.39
N SER A 156 -0.46 -30.54 -6.83
CA SER A 156 -0.19 -30.53 -5.39
C SER A 156 -1.39 -30.00 -4.61
N ILE A 157 -1.84 -30.77 -3.62
CA ILE A 157 -2.91 -30.36 -2.71
C ILE A 157 -2.47 -29.14 -1.91
N MET A 158 -1.21 -29.12 -1.45
CA MET A 158 -0.67 -28.00 -0.70
C MET A 158 -0.69 -26.72 -1.54
N GLN A 159 -0.22 -26.78 -2.79
CA GLN A 159 -0.24 -25.60 -3.68
C GLN A 159 -1.66 -25.12 -3.98
N PHE A 160 -2.62 -26.04 -4.20
CA PHE A 160 -4.02 -25.68 -4.40
C PHE A 160 -4.62 -25.05 -3.14
N PHE A 161 -4.36 -25.61 -1.96
CA PHE A 161 -4.87 -25.06 -0.71
C PHE A 161 -4.29 -23.66 -0.45
N ASN A 162 -2.98 -23.48 -0.64
CA ASN A 162 -2.33 -22.17 -0.54
C ASN A 162 -2.88 -21.16 -1.54
N TYR A 163 -3.23 -21.61 -2.76
CA TYR A 163 -3.92 -20.78 -3.75
C TYR A 163 -5.28 -20.29 -3.22
N VAL A 164 -6.07 -21.18 -2.63
CA VAL A 164 -7.37 -20.82 -2.03
C VAL A 164 -7.19 -19.86 -0.86
N MET A 165 -6.28 -20.18 0.06
CA MET A 165 -5.94 -19.33 1.22
C MET A 165 -5.54 -17.92 0.78
N ARG A 166 -4.60 -17.80 -0.16
CA ARG A 166 -4.13 -16.50 -0.68
C ARG A 166 -5.27 -15.73 -1.35
N LYS A 167 -6.16 -16.41 -2.08
CA LYS A 167 -7.34 -15.79 -2.70
C LYS A 167 -8.34 -15.26 -1.67
N VAL A 168 -8.66 -16.06 -0.67
CA VAL A 168 -9.59 -15.69 0.41
C VAL A 168 -9.02 -14.52 1.18
N TRP A 169 -7.74 -14.60 1.57
CA TRP A 169 -7.02 -13.52 2.25
C TRP A 169 -7.02 -12.22 1.44
N LEU A 170 -6.65 -12.25 0.15
CA LEU A 170 -6.68 -11.06 -0.71
C LEU A 170 -8.07 -10.41 -0.77
N HIS A 171 -9.13 -11.22 -0.83
CA HIS A 171 -10.50 -10.71 -0.84
C HIS A 171 -10.92 -10.15 0.52
N GLN A 172 -10.55 -10.82 1.61
CA GLN A 172 -10.82 -10.38 2.97
C GLN A 172 -10.12 -9.06 3.27
N THR A 173 -8.83 -8.95 2.97
CA THR A 173 -8.02 -7.73 3.12
C THR A 173 -8.58 -6.59 2.27
N ARG A 174 -8.97 -6.87 1.02
CA ARG A 174 -9.62 -5.87 0.17
C ARG A 174 -10.92 -5.36 0.77
N ILE A 175 -11.75 -6.24 1.31
CA ILE A 175 -13.01 -5.87 1.96
C ILE A 175 -12.72 -5.03 3.21
N GLY A 176 -11.75 -5.45 4.03
CA GLY A 176 -11.30 -4.74 5.22
C GLY A 176 -10.88 -3.30 4.90
N LEU A 177 -9.95 -3.12 3.97
CA LEU A 177 -9.52 -1.79 3.51
C LEU A 177 -10.68 -0.97 2.94
N SER A 178 -11.61 -1.61 2.23
CA SER A 178 -12.77 -0.91 1.63
C SER A 178 -13.75 -0.36 2.66
N LEU A 179 -13.72 -0.83 3.92
CA LEU A 179 -14.54 -0.27 5.01
C LEU A 179 -14.05 1.14 5.41
N TYR A 180 -12.75 1.43 5.26
CA TYR A 180 -12.16 2.74 5.58
C TYR A 180 -12.26 3.76 4.44
N ASP A 181 -12.50 3.31 3.19
CA ASP A 181 -12.79 4.21 2.07
C ASP A 181 -14.19 4.82 2.25
N VAL A 182 -14.33 5.90 3.02
CA VAL A 182 -15.64 6.54 3.29
C VAL A 182 -16.34 6.98 1.99
N ALA A 183 -15.56 7.44 1.01
CA ALA A 183 -16.07 7.89 -0.28
C ALA A 183 -16.59 6.74 -1.16
N GLY A 184 -16.09 5.52 -0.97
CA GLY A 184 -16.39 4.35 -1.79
C GLY A 184 -15.88 4.48 -3.22
N GLN A 185 -14.75 5.14 -3.41
CA GLN A 185 -14.14 5.38 -4.73
C GLN A 185 -13.02 4.40 -5.08
N GLY A 186 -12.64 3.50 -4.16
CA GLY A 186 -11.53 2.57 -4.29
C GLY A 186 -10.18 3.15 -3.87
N TYR A 187 -10.18 4.25 -3.13
CA TYR A 187 -8.98 4.94 -2.64
C TYR A 187 -9.03 5.10 -1.13
N LEU A 188 -7.86 5.09 -0.49
CA LEU A 188 -7.69 5.52 0.88
C LEU A 188 -6.94 6.85 0.91
N ARG A 189 -7.47 7.80 1.68
CA ARG A 189 -6.74 9.00 2.09
C ARG A 189 -5.80 8.67 3.23
N GLU A 190 -4.95 9.62 3.57
CA GLU A 190 -3.98 9.46 4.66
C GLU A 190 -4.68 9.12 5.98
N SER A 191 -5.71 9.90 6.36
CA SER A 191 -6.53 9.63 7.55
C SER A 191 -7.20 8.25 7.56
N ASP A 192 -7.60 7.75 6.38
CA ASP A 192 -8.27 6.45 6.27
C ASP A 192 -7.27 5.32 6.58
N LEU A 193 -6.04 5.44 6.07
CA LEU A 193 -4.97 4.49 6.34
C LEU A 193 -4.42 4.62 7.77
N GLU A 194 -4.33 5.83 8.31
CA GLU A 194 -3.98 6.07 9.71
C GLU A 194 -4.94 5.32 10.65
N ASN A 195 -6.25 5.45 10.44
CA ASN A 195 -7.26 4.73 11.22
C ASN A 195 -7.14 3.21 11.08
N TYR A 196 -6.92 2.72 9.85
CA TYR A 196 -6.70 1.29 9.61
C TYR A 196 -5.50 0.75 10.39
N ILE A 197 -4.34 1.42 10.29
CA ILE A 197 -3.12 0.97 10.97
C ILE A 197 -3.28 1.09 12.49
N LEU A 198 -3.90 2.16 12.99
CA LEU A 198 -4.15 2.35 14.42
C LEU A 198 -5.00 1.21 15.01
N GLU A 199 -6.05 0.78 14.29
CA GLU A 199 -6.89 -0.36 14.70
C GLU A 199 -6.20 -1.71 14.51
N LEU A 200 -5.19 -1.78 13.62
CA LEU A 200 -4.41 -2.99 13.41
C LEU A 200 -3.41 -3.25 14.54
N ILE A 201 -2.82 -2.21 15.14
CA ILE A 201 -1.77 -2.32 16.18
C ILE A 201 -2.09 -3.37 17.27
N PRO A 202 -3.28 -3.38 17.91
CA PRO A 202 -3.59 -4.37 18.97
C PRO A 202 -3.69 -5.82 18.48
N THR A 203 -3.65 -6.05 17.17
CA THR A 203 -3.66 -7.39 16.54
C THR A 203 -2.27 -7.86 16.12
N LEU A 204 -1.23 -7.06 16.38
CA LEU A 204 0.16 -7.32 15.99
C LEU A 204 1.00 -7.54 17.26
N PRO A 205 1.24 -8.80 17.70
CA PRO A 205 1.96 -9.09 18.95
C PRO A 205 3.36 -8.47 19.00
N GLN A 206 4.05 -8.35 17.85
CA GLN A 206 5.38 -7.72 17.78
C GLN A 206 5.36 -6.20 18.12
N LEU A 207 4.17 -5.59 18.24
CA LEU A 207 3.99 -4.21 18.64
C LEU A 207 3.47 -4.04 20.08
N ASP A 208 3.22 -5.13 20.81
CA ASP A 208 2.66 -5.06 22.18
C ASP A 208 3.54 -4.28 23.17
N GLY A 209 4.86 -4.28 22.93
CA GLY A 209 5.83 -3.53 23.73
C GLY A 209 5.83 -2.01 23.47
N LEU A 210 5.10 -1.51 22.47
CA LEU A 210 5.07 -0.08 22.17
C LEU A 210 4.19 0.69 23.16
N GLU A 211 4.74 1.78 23.70
CA GLU A 211 3.97 2.70 24.53
C GLU A 211 2.86 3.38 23.71
N LYS A 212 1.68 3.55 24.31
CA LYS A 212 0.52 4.20 23.65
C LYS A 212 0.80 5.63 23.21
N SER A 213 1.67 6.35 23.92
CA SER A 213 2.17 7.68 23.55
C SER A 213 2.89 7.69 22.21
N PHE A 214 3.51 6.57 21.82
CA PHE A 214 4.25 6.43 20.57
C PHE A 214 3.37 6.08 19.37
N TYR A 215 2.10 5.70 19.59
CA TYR A 215 1.23 5.23 18.50
C TYR A 215 1.06 6.26 17.38
N SER A 216 0.94 7.54 17.70
CA SER A 216 0.83 8.59 16.67
C SER A 216 2.07 8.67 15.78
N PHE A 217 3.26 8.51 16.34
CA PHE A 217 4.52 8.49 15.58
C PHE A 217 4.65 7.21 14.77
N TYR A 218 4.35 6.05 15.37
CA TYR A 218 4.35 4.76 14.67
C TYR A 218 3.42 4.77 13.45
N VAL A 219 2.16 5.20 13.65
CA VAL A 219 1.17 5.29 12.57
C VAL A 219 1.66 6.24 11.48
N CYS A 220 2.20 7.41 11.83
CA CYS A 220 2.81 8.32 10.86
C CYS A 220 3.91 7.63 10.05
N THR A 221 4.89 7.00 10.71
CA THR A 221 6.00 6.27 10.07
C THR A 221 5.52 5.18 9.12
N ALA A 222 4.52 4.40 9.52
CA ALA A 222 3.96 3.33 8.70
C ALA A 222 3.21 3.90 7.49
N VAL A 223 2.31 4.87 7.69
CA VAL A 223 1.52 5.51 6.63
C VAL A 223 2.41 6.22 5.62
N ARG A 224 3.48 6.88 6.08
CA ARG A 224 4.44 7.55 5.19
C ARG A 224 5.09 6.60 4.21
N LYS A 225 5.40 5.36 4.59
CA LYS A 225 5.93 4.36 3.64
C LYS A 225 4.95 4.15 2.47
N PHE A 226 3.67 3.91 2.76
CA PHE A 226 2.66 3.73 1.71
C PHE A 226 2.51 4.97 0.82
N PHE A 227 2.36 6.16 1.39
CA PHE A 227 2.15 7.39 0.62
C PHE A 227 3.40 7.85 -0.14
N PHE A 228 4.60 7.53 0.34
CA PHE A 228 5.83 7.88 -0.36
C PHE A 228 5.97 7.09 -1.66
N PHE A 229 5.68 5.79 -1.65
CA PHE A 229 5.89 4.91 -2.80
C PHE A 229 4.64 4.71 -3.68
N LEU A 230 3.43 4.78 -3.11
CA LEU A 230 2.18 4.50 -3.84
C LEU A 230 1.40 5.76 -4.27
N ASP A 231 1.83 6.96 -3.87
CA ASP A 231 1.27 8.24 -4.33
C ASP A 231 2.35 9.12 -4.99
N PRO A 232 2.94 8.69 -6.13
CA PRO A 232 4.05 9.40 -6.77
C PRO A 232 3.68 10.80 -7.27
N LEU A 233 2.38 11.05 -7.50
CA LEU A 233 1.87 12.37 -7.92
C LEU A 233 1.40 13.23 -6.73
N ARG A 234 1.57 12.77 -5.49
CA ARG A 234 1.20 13.48 -4.26
C ARG A 234 -0.27 13.95 -4.27
N THR A 235 -1.16 13.07 -4.74
CA THR A 235 -2.60 13.33 -4.85
C THR A 235 -3.33 13.27 -3.50
N GLY A 236 -2.66 12.80 -2.44
CA GLY A 236 -3.25 12.62 -1.11
C GLY A 236 -4.15 11.39 -0.99
N LYS A 237 -4.03 10.45 -1.95
CA LYS A 237 -4.80 9.20 -1.94
C LYS A 237 -4.08 8.07 -2.68
N ILE A 238 -4.27 6.85 -2.20
CA ILE A 238 -3.70 5.63 -2.79
C ILE A 238 -4.81 4.65 -3.16
N LYS A 239 -4.67 3.90 -4.26
CA LYS A 239 -5.68 2.89 -4.62
C LYS A 239 -5.55 1.68 -3.71
N ILE A 240 -6.67 1.15 -3.26
CA ILE A 240 -6.70 -0.11 -2.49
C ILE A 240 -6.03 -1.24 -3.26
N GLN A 241 -6.15 -1.26 -4.60
CA GLN A 241 -5.50 -2.26 -5.44
C GLN A 241 -3.97 -2.17 -5.39
N ASP A 242 -3.41 -0.97 -5.29
CA ASP A 242 -1.97 -0.76 -5.24
C ASP A 242 -1.43 -1.17 -3.86
N ILE A 243 -2.18 -0.92 -2.78
CA ILE A 243 -1.87 -1.43 -1.43
C ILE A 243 -1.81 -2.97 -1.42
N LEU A 244 -2.79 -3.64 -2.04
CA LEU A 244 -2.84 -5.11 -2.11
C LEU A 244 -1.78 -5.72 -3.03
N ALA A 245 -1.19 -4.93 -3.92
CA ALA A 245 -0.18 -5.38 -4.87
C ALA A 245 1.25 -5.13 -4.38
N CYS A 246 1.44 -4.20 -3.43
CA CYS A 246 2.74 -3.93 -2.81
C CYS A 246 3.06 -4.93 -1.69
N SER A 247 4.33 -5.17 -1.43
CA SER A 247 4.78 -6.04 -0.32
C SER A 247 4.58 -5.42 1.06
N PHE A 248 4.40 -4.10 1.14
CA PHE A 248 4.38 -3.37 2.42
C PHE A 248 3.27 -3.85 3.36
N LEU A 249 2.12 -4.25 2.82
CA LEU A 249 1.05 -4.79 3.64
C LEU A 249 1.37 -6.19 4.15
N ASP A 250 2.09 -7.00 3.36
CA ASP A 250 2.59 -8.30 3.81
C ASP A 250 3.62 -8.09 4.93
N ASP A 251 4.57 -7.18 4.77
CA ASP A 251 5.58 -6.81 5.78
C ASP A 251 4.92 -6.32 7.08
N LEU A 252 3.86 -5.50 6.98
CA LEU A 252 3.12 -5.03 8.15
C LEU A 252 2.36 -6.18 8.86
N LEU A 253 1.79 -7.11 8.10
CA LEU A 253 1.02 -8.22 8.65
C LEU A 253 1.90 -9.38 9.13
N GLU A 254 3.16 -9.46 8.70
CA GLU A 254 4.19 -10.36 9.23
C GLU A 254 4.40 -10.17 10.73
N LEU A 255 4.17 -8.95 11.25
CA LEU A 255 4.22 -8.62 12.68
C LEU A 255 3.17 -9.34 13.55
N ARG A 256 2.28 -10.14 12.92
CA ARG A 256 1.39 -11.08 13.60
C ARG A 256 2.10 -12.33 14.10
N ASP A 257 3.21 -12.69 13.48
CA ASP A 257 3.99 -13.85 13.87
C ASP A 257 4.72 -13.56 15.18
N GLU A 258 4.39 -14.30 16.24
CA GLU A 258 5.04 -14.20 17.56
C GLU A 258 6.51 -14.69 17.52
N GLU A 259 6.83 -15.60 16.59
CA GLU A 259 8.15 -16.23 16.46
C GLU A 259 9.06 -15.49 15.46
N LEU A 260 8.70 -14.25 15.09
CA LEU A 260 9.45 -13.45 14.13
C LEU A 260 10.89 -13.17 14.63
N SER A 261 11.87 -13.61 13.85
CA SER A 261 13.29 -13.49 14.19
C SER A 261 13.73 -12.03 14.35
N LYS A 262 14.79 -11.81 15.13
CA LYS A 262 15.36 -10.45 15.30
C LYS A 262 15.88 -9.86 13.98
N GLU A 263 16.51 -10.68 13.14
CA GLU A 263 17.01 -10.27 11.82
C GLU A 263 15.86 -9.85 10.88
N SER A 264 14.76 -10.60 10.89
CA SER A 264 13.53 -10.23 10.18
C SER A 264 12.97 -8.91 10.70
N GLN A 265 12.96 -8.69 12.02
CA GLN A 265 12.50 -7.43 12.60
C GLN A 265 13.39 -6.24 12.20
N GLU A 266 14.70 -6.42 12.16
CA GLU A 266 15.66 -5.36 11.78
C GLU A 266 15.52 -4.94 10.31
N THR A 267 15.16 -5.87 9.42
CA THR A 267 14.95 -5.60 8.00
C THR A 267 13.53 -5.07 7.69
N ASN A 268 12.56 -5.36 8.55
CA ASN A 268 11.17 -4.93 8.38
C ASN A 268 10.98 -3.47 8.84
N TRP A 269 10.60 -2.59 7.91
CA TRP A 269 10.36 -1.16 8.19
C TRP A 269 9.25 -0.91 9.21
N PHE A 270 8.23 -1.78 9.25
CA PHE A 270 7.07 -1.65 10.12
C PHE A 270 7.32 -2.19 11.54
N SER A 271 8.46 -2.82 11.79
CA SER A 271 8.78 -3.34 13.12
C SER A 271 8.91 -2.23 14.16
N ALA A 272 8.62 -2.55 15.42
CA ALA A 272 8.81 -1.61 16.53
C ALA A 272 10.27 -1.10 16.61
N PRO A 273 11.31 -1.95 16.51
CA PRO A 273 12.70 -1.48 16.49
C PRO A 273 13.00 -0.50 15.35
N SER A 274 12.51 -0.76 14.13
CA SER A 274 12.70 0.14 12.98
C SER A 274 12.04 1.50 13.19
N ALA A 275 10.77 1.51 13.62
CA ALA A 275 10.06 2.76 13.90
C ALA A 275 10.72 3.57 15.03
N LEU A 276 11.13 2.90 16.12
CA LEU A 276 11.83 3.53 17.25
C LEU A 276 13.22 4.03 16.84
N ARG A 277 13.93 3.33 15.96
CA ARG A 277 15.23 3.78 15.42
C ARG A 277 15.08 5.09 14.66
N VAL A 278 14.14 5.16 13.73
CA VAL A 278 13.92 6.35 12.89
C VAL A 278 13.46 7.54 13.75
N TYR A 279 12.55 7.31 14.69
CA TYR A 279 12.12 8.36 15.62
C TYR A 279 13.23 8.78 16.60
N GLY A 280 14.00 7.83 17.13
CA GLY A 280 15.15 8.12 17.99
C GLY A 280 16.22 8.92 17.27
N GLN A 281 16.44 8.65 15.98
CA GLN A 281 17.33 9.46 15.15
C GLN A 281 16.82 10.89 14.99
N TYR A 282 15.52 11.07 14.74
CA TYR A 282 14.90 12.40 14.68
C TYR A 282 15.12 13.19 15.97
N LEU A 283 14.82 12.60 17.12
CA LEU A 283 15.03 13.23 18.43
C LEU A 283 16.51 13.52 18.73
N ASN A 284 17.42 12.67 18.24
CA ASN A 284 18.85 12.90 18.41
C ASN A 284 19.36 14.08 17.57
N LEU A 285 18.70 14.41 16.46
CA LEU A 285 19.04 15.55 15.61
C LEU A 285 18.51 16.86 16.21
N ASP A 286 17.28 16.86 16.75
CA ASP A 286 16.62 17.98 17.44
C ASP A 286 17.33 18.32 18.76
N LYS A 287 18.24 19.31 18.73
CA LYS A 287 19.10 19.69 19.86
C LYS A 287 18.47 20.73 20.77
N ASP A 288 17.59 21.56 20.24
CA ASP A 288 16.87 22.55 21.06
C ASP A 288 15.56 21.98 21.66
N HIS A 289 15.18 20.77 21.25
CA HIS A 289 14.00 20.03 21.70
C HIS A 289 12.69 20.74 21.38
N ASN A 290 12.65 21.46 20.26
CA ASN A 290 11.45 22.17 19.82
C ASN A 290 10.47 21.27 19.03
N GLY A 291 10.88 20.03 18.70
CA GLY A 291 10.07 19.05 17.99
C GLY A 291 10.15 19.13 16.46
N MET A 292 10.96 20.02 15.92
CA MET A 292 11.25 20.24 14.50
C MET A 292 12.77 20.14 14.24
N LEU A 293 13.17 20.10 12.98
CA LEU A 293 14.59 20.10 12.61
C LEU A 293 14.94 21.32 11.76
N SER A 294 15.87 22.12 12.27
CA SER A 294 16.56 23.14 11.47
C SER A 294 17.51 22.49 10.44
N LYS A 295 17.95 23.28 9.45
CA LYS A 295 18.97 22.83 8.47
C LYS A 295 20.27 22.38 9.15
N GLU A 296 20.70 23.12 10.17
CA GLU A 296 21.92 22.83 10.92
C GLU A 296 21.81 21.50 11.67
N GLU A 297 20.65 21.18 12.22
CA GLU A 297 20.39 19.89 12.85
C GLU A 297 20.33 18.76 11.84
N LEU A 298 19.57 18.93 10.75
CA LEU A 298 19.48 17.92 9.69
C LEU A 298 20.84 17.63 9.04
N SER A 299 21.77 18.61 9.00
CA SER A 299 23.13 18.41 8.48
C SER A 299 23.92 17.31 9.20
N ARG A 300 23.51 16.95 10.43
CA ARG A 300 24.13 15.88 11.22
C ARG A 300 23.54 14.50 10.91
N TYR A 301 22.62 14.41 9.95
CA TYR A 301 22.05 13.13 9.51
C TYR A 301 23.13 12.21 8.93
N GLY A 302 23.05 10.93 9.27
CA GLY A 302 23.98 9.91 8.79
C GLY A 302 25.42 10.21 9.21
N THR A 303 26.32 10.26 8.23
CA THR A 303 27.75 10.59 8.41
C THR A 303 28.04 12.08 8.48
N ALA A 304 27.02 12.94 8.42
CA ALA A 304 27.16 14.40 8.34
C ALA A 304 28.00 14.88 7.13
N THR A 305 28.02 14.11 6.04
CA THR A 305 28.79 14.39 4.83
C THR A 305 27.92 14.89 3.66
N MET A 306 26.63 15.14 3.93
CA MET A 306 25.72 15.70 2.95
C MET A 306 26.05 17.17 2.68
N THR A 307 25.98 17.56 1.42
CA THR A 307 26.37 18.92 1.02
C THR A 307 25.36 19.97 1.51
N ASN A 308 25.88 21.11 1.97
CA ASN A 308 25.04 22.25 2.36
C ASN A 308 24.10 22.71 1.25
N VAL A 309 24.57 22.63 0.00
CA VAL A 309 23.81 22.99 -1.20
C VAL A 309 22.62 22.04 -1.41
N PHE A 310 22.79 20.74 -1.21
CA PHE A 310 21.67 19.81 -1.24
C PHE A 310 20.68 20.08 -0.10
N LEU A 311 21.17 20.30 1.12
CA LEU A 311 20.31 20.62 2.26
C LEU A 311 19.56 21.95 2.07
N ASP A 312 20.16 22.96 1.43
CA ASP A 312 19.45 24.18 1.03
C ASP A 312 18.26 23.86 0.13
N ARG A 313 18.43 22.96 -0.83
CA ARG A 313 17.34 22.53 -1.72
C ARG A 313 16.27 21.76 -0.98
N VAL A 314 16.63 20.91 -0.01
CA VAL A 314 15.66 20.22 0.85
C VAL A 314 14.75 21.22 1.55
N PHE A 315 15.30 22.24 2.21
CA PHE A 315 14.52 23.23 2.95
C PHE A 315 13.78 24.24 2.04
N GLN A 316 14.18 24.38 0.78
CA GLN A 316 13.48 25.20 -0.21
C GLN A 316 12.30 24.48 -0.88
N GLU A 317 12.40 23.17 -1.08
CA GLU A 317 11.44 22.40 -1.89
C GLU A 317 10.50 21.53 -1.06
N CYS A 318 10.86 21.23 0.19
CA CYS A 318 10.04 20.47 1.13
C CYS A 318 9.23 21.42 2.03
N LEU A 319 8.17 20.87 2.64
CA LEU A 319 7.33 21.63 3.55
C LEU A 319 8.14 21.97 4.82
N THR A 320 8.18 23.26 5.17
CA THR A 320 8.84 23.74 6.38
C THR A 320 7.92 24.71 7.12
N TYR A 321 8.09 24.80 8.44
CA TYR A 321 7.39 25.72 9.34
C TYR A 321 8.46 26.61 9.98
N ASP A 322 8.40 27.91 9.70
CA ASP A 322 9.40 28.89 10.15
C ASP A 322 10.86 28.51 9.84
N GLY A 323 11.06 27.79 8.71
CA GLY A 323 12.38 27.34 8.27
C GLY A 323 12.82 25.98 8.84
N GLU A 324 11.95 25.30 9.59
CA GLU A 324 12.22 23.99 10.19
C GLU A 324 11.33 22.89 9.62
N MET A 325 11.81 21.65 9.67
CA MET A 325 11.15 20.48 9.10
C MET A 325 10.47 19.65 10.19
N ASP A 326 9.23 19.22 9.96
CA ASP A 326 8.51 18.33 10.87
C ASP A 326 8.87 16.86 10.67
N TYR A 327 8.48 16.02 11.64
CA TYR A 327 8.74 14.57 11.59
C TYR A 327 8.19 13.93 10.31
N LYS A 328 7.03 14.38 9.83
CA LYS A 328 6.40 13.87 8.62
C LYS A 328 7.26 14.12 7.38
N THR A 329 7.80 15.32 7.24
CA THR A 329 8.68 15.69 6.14
C THR A 329 10.06 15.02 6.28
N TYR A 330 10.55 14.86 7.51
CA TYR A 330 11.76 14.10 7.80
C TYR A 330 11.63 12.63 7.36
N LEU A 331 10.48 11.99 7.58
CA LEU A 331 10.25 10.63 7.11
C LEU A 331 10.36 10.51 5.58
N ASP A 332 9.81 11.47 4.82
CA ASP A 332 9.96 11.48 3.37
C ASP A 332 11.43 11.62 2.93
N PHE A 333 12.20 12.44 3.66
CA PHE A 333 13.64 12.59 3.47
C PHE A 333 14.39 11.27 3.72
N VAL A 334 14.14 10.59 4.85
CA VAL A 334 14.75 9.30 5.19
C VAL A 334 14.37 8.23 4.16
N LEU A 335 13.09 8.14 3.81
CA LEU A 335 12.58 7.17 2.83
C LEU A 335 13.25 7.37 1.45
N ALA A 336 13.47 8.61 1.03
CA ALA A 336 14.17 8.89 -0.21
C ALA A 336 15.64 8.42 -0.17
N LEU A 337 16.37 8.71 0.91
CA LEU A 337 17.80 8.41 1.01
C LEU A 337 18.09 6.92 1.24
N GLU A 338 17.28 6.24 2.03
CA GLU A 338 17.44 4.80 2.29
C GLU A 338 17.01 3.94 1.08
N ASN A 339 16.16 4.46 0.18
CA ASN A 339 15.59 3.69 -0.94
C ASN A 339 15.94 4.30 -2.31
N ARG A 340 17.16 4.85 -2.49
CA ARG A 340 17.60 5.59 -3.71
C ARG A 340 17.44 4.84 -5.04
N LYS A 341 17.34 3.51 -5.01
CA LYS A 341 17.09 2.67 -6.21
C LYS A 341 15.65 2.75 -6.70
N GLU A 342 14.73 3.15 -5.83
CA GLU A 342 13.30 3.20 -6.15
C GLU A 342 12.95 4.45 -6.98
N PRO A 343 12.09 4.33 -8.01
CA PRO A 343 11.67 5.46 -8.82
C PRO A 343 11.07 6.63 -8.02
N ALA A 344 10.33 6.35 -6.94
CA ALA A 344 9.74 7.38 -6.09
C ALA A 344 10.81 8.18 -5.31
N ALA A 345 11.87 7.51 -4.86
CA ALA A 345 13.01 8.16 -4.21
C ALA A 345 13.79 9.02 -5.21
N LEU A 346 14.05 8.50 -6.42
CA LEU A 346 14.67 9.27 -7.49
C LEU A 346 13.83 10.49 -7.87
N GLN A 347 12.51 10.37 -7.94
CA GLN A 347 11.63 11.51 -8.22
C GLN A 347 11.75 12.59 -7.14
N TYR A 348 11.78 12.19 -5.87
CA TYR A 348 11.99 13.10 -4.74
C TYR A 348 13.33 13.82 -4.86
N ILE A 349 14.43 13.08 -5.03
CA ILE A 349 15.77 13.68 -5.10
C ILE A 349 15.95 14.51 -6.37
N PHE A 350 15.41 14.08 -7.51
CA PHE A 350 15.47 14.81 -8.77
C PHE A 350 14.81 16.18 -8.65
N LYS A 351 13.68 16.30 -7.95
CA LYS A 351 13.04 17.60 -7.65
C LYS A 351 14.02 18.55 -6.92
N LEU A 352 14.81 18.02 -5.98
CA LEU A 352 15.80 18.81 -5.25
C LEU A 352 16.97 19.24 -6.15
N LEU A 353 17.40 18.36 -7.06
CA LEU A 353 18.50 18.60 -8.00
C LEU A 353 18.11 19.52 -9.18
N ASP A 354 16.84 19.57 -9.58
CA ASP A 354 16.35 20.44 -10.65
C ASP A 354 16.12 21.88 -10.16
N ILE A 355 17.21 22.58 -9.85
CA ILE A 355 17.21 23.94 -9.27
C ILE A 355 16.44 24.93 -10.14
N GLU A 356 16.50 24.77 -11.46
CA GLU A 356 15.86 25.67 -12.41
C GLU A 356 14.42 25.24 -12.78
N ASN A 357 13.91 24.15 -12.20
CA ASN A 357 12.60 23.55 -12.50
C ASN A 357 12.36 23.34 -14.01
N LYS A 358 13.38 22.86 -14.72
CA LYS A 358 13.33 22.68 -16.18
C LYS A 358 12.89 21.26 -16.60
N GLY A 359 12.75 20.35 -15.65
CA GLY A 359 12.47 18.93 -15.88
C GLY A 359 13.68 18.12 -16.31
N TYR A 360 14.90 18.68 -16.21
CA TYR A 360 16.14 18.01 -16.57
C TYR A 360 17.35 18.62 -15.83
N LEU A 361 18.38 17.80 -15.59
CA LEU A 361 19.68 18.21 -15.10
C LEU A 361 20.61 18.45 -16.28
N ASN A 362 21.24 19.63 -16.33
CA ASN A 362 22.25 19.97 -17.33
C ASN A 362 23.63 20.08 -16.66
N VAL A 363 24.66 20.40 -17.46
CA VAL A 363 26.03 20.58 -16.97
C VAL A 363 26.12 21.62 -15.85
N PHE A 364 25.30 22.67 -15.88
CA PHE A 364 25.28 23.69 -14.82
C PHE A 364 24.77 23.09 -13.50
N SER A 365 23.65 22.36 -13.51
CA SER A 365 23.12 21.69 -12.33
C SER A 365 24.15 20.73 -11.73
N LEU A 366 24.77 19.88 -12.56
CA LEU A 366 25.79 18.93 -12.11
C LEU A 366 26.99 19.65 -11.48
N ASN A 367 27.50 20.70 -12.13
CA ASN A 367 28.64 21.48 -11.62
C ASN A 367 28.31 22.16 -10.29
N TYR A 368 27.10 22.70 -10.16
CA TYR A 368 26.67 23.38 -8.94
C TYR A 368 26.71 22.47 -7.72
N PHE A 369 26.14 21.26 -7.82
CA PHE A 369 26.17 20.28 -6.73
C PHE A 369 27.58 19.70 -6.52
N PHE A 370 28.27 19.33 -7.59
CA PHE A 370 29.58 18.70 -7.48
C PHE A 370 30.65 19.65 -6.91
N ARG A 371 30.55 20.97 -7.15
CA ARG A 371 31.41 21.95 -6.48
C ARG A 371 31.33 21.89 -4.96
N ALA A 372 30.16 21.60 -4.41
CA ALA A 372 29.99 21.44 -2.96
C ALA A 372 30.70 20.17 -2.46
N ILE A 373 30.71 19.10 -3.25
CA ILE A 373 31.49 17.88 -2.97
C ILE A 373 32.98 18.21 -2.98
N GLN A 374 33.48 18.89 -4.02
CA GLN A 374 34.89 19.30 -4.11
C GLN A 374 35.32 20.19 -2.93
N GLU A 375 34.44 21.05 -2.43
CA GLU A 375 34.74 21.88 -1.27
C GLU A 375 34.84 21.05 0.01
N LEU A 376 33.91 20.11 0.22
CA LEU A 376 33.99 19.17 1.34
C LEU A 376 35.25 18.28 1.26
N MET A 377 35.67 17.86 0.07
CA MET A 377 36.92 17.12 -0.15
C MET A 377 38.12 17.91 0.37
N LYS A 378 38.24 19.19 -0.01
CA LYS A 378 39.34 20.06 0.45
C LYS A 378 39.35 20.24 1.96
N ILE A 379 38.18 20.43 2.57
CA ILE A 379 38.04 20.54 4.03
C ILE A 379 38.56 19.29 4.72
N HIS A 380 38.35 18.11 4.13
CA HIS A 380 38.84 16.82 4.63
C HIS A 380 40.24 16.44 4.12
N GLY A 381 40.98 17.39 3.52
CA GLY A 381 42.36 17.20 3.07
C GLY A 381 42.52 16.25 1.88
N GLN A 382 41.47 16.04 1.09
CA GLN A 382 41.50 15.22 -0.12
C GLN A 382 41.74 16.10 -1.36
N ASP A 383 42.50 15.58 -2.33
CA ASP A 383 42.70 16.25 -3.60
C ASP A 383 41.39 16.29 -4.40
N PRO A 384 40.97 17.46 -4.92
CA PRO A 384 39.69 17.58 -5.62
C PRO A 384 39.72 16.85 -6.96
N VAL A 385 38.73 15.97 -7.19
CA VAL A 385 38.54 15.31 -8.49
C VAL A 385 38.07 16.31 -9.55
N SER A 386 38.50 16.13 -10.79
CA SER A 386 38.09 16.93 -11.94
C SER A 386 36.58 16.84 -12.17
N PHE A 387 35.89 17.98 -12.21
CA PHE A 387 34.47 18.02 -12.59
C PHE A 387 34.25 17.50 -14.02
N GLN A 388 35.21 17.70 -14.93
CA GLN A 388 35.06 17.26 -16.31
C GLN A 388 34.96 15.72 -16.38
N ASP A 389 35.76 15.03 -15.58
CA ASP A 389 35.83 13.57 -15.56
C ASP A 389 34.53 13.01 -14.96
N VAL A 390 34.10 13.54 -13.81
CA VAL A 390 32.82 13.13 -13.19
C VAL A 390 31.62 13.45 -14.07
N LYS A 391 31.64 14.60 -14.77
CA LYS A 391 30.59 14.94 -15.74
C LYS A 391 30.53 13.90 -16.85
N ASP A 392 31.66 13.58 -17.47
CA ASP A 392 31.72 12.60 -18.56
C ASP A 392 31.26 11.22 -18.07
N GLU A 393 31.69 10.77 -16.89
CA GLU A 393 31.22 9.52 -16.26
C GLU A 393 29.70 9.51 -16.03
N ILE A 394 29.12 10.59 -15.50
CA ILE A 394 27.67 10.71 -15.28
C ILE A 394 26.90 10.60 -16.61
N PHE A 395 27.36 11.27 -17.67
CA PHE A 395 26.69 11.20 -18.97
C PHE A 395 26.86 9.80 -19.62
N ASP A 396 28.01 9.17 -19.46
CA ASP A 396 28.30 7.83 -19.99
C ASP A 396 27.53 6.72 -19.25
N MET A 397 27.31 6.85 -17.93
CA MET A 397 26.54 5.88 -17.16
C MET A 397 25.02 6.03 -17.40
N VAL A 398 24.52 7.26 -17.54
CA VAL A 398 23.08 7.52 -17.74
C VAL A 398 22.66 7.30 -19.19
N LYS A 399 23.52 7.65 -20.16
CA LYS A 399 23.22 7.64 -21.60
C LYS A 399 21.88 8.31 -21.93
N PRO A 400 21.69 9.58 -21.54
CA PRO A 400 20.42 10.26 -21.70
C PRO A 400 20.02 10.39 -23.17
N LYS A 401 18.71 10.51 -23.42
CA LYS A 401 18.18 10.71 -24.79
C LYS A 401 18.68 12.00 -25.44
N ASP A 402 18.82 13.06 -24.65
CA ASP A 402 19.44 14.33 -25.06
C ASP A 402 20.86 14.35 -24.47
N PRO A 403 21.90 14.50 -25.31
CA PRO A 403 23.30 14.42 -24.86
C PRO A 403 23.70 15.54 -23.88
N LEU A 404 22.86 16.56 -23.67
CA LEU A 404 23.12 17.68 -22.77
C LEU A 404 22.16 17.74 -21.58
N LYS A 405 21.20 16.81 -21.47
CA LYS A 405 20.12 16.87 -20.47
C LYS A 405 19.76 15.50 -19.94
N ILE A 406 19.84 15.34 -18.63
CA ILE A 406 19.42 14.12 -17.92
C ILE A 406 18.04 14.35 -17.33
N SER A 407 17.03 13.64 -17.82
CA SER A 407 15.69 13.64 -17.22
C SER A 407 15.56 12.60 -16.11
N LEU A 408 14.52 12.73 -15.28
CA LEU A 408 14.17 11.68 -14.30
C LEU A 408 14.01 10.31 -14.96
N GLN A 409 13.39 10.26 -16.14
CA GLN A 409 13.19 9.01 -16.86
C GLN A 409 14.51 8.40 -17.33
N ASP A 410 15.52 9.22 -17.66
CA ASP A 410 16.85 8.72 -18.01
C ASP A 410 17.55 8.12 -16.79
N LEU A 411 17.44 8.73 -15.61
CA LEU A 411 17.98 8.19 -14.35
C LEU A 411 17.34 6.85 -13.96
N ILE A 412 16.01 6.73 -14.15
CA ILE A 412 15.29 5.47 -13.88
C ILE A 412 15.69 4.40 -14.89
N ASN A 413 15.70 4.72 -16.20
CA ASN A 413 15.95 3.74 -17.25
C ASN A 413 17.40 3.25 -17.30
N SER A 414 18.35 4.07 -16.86
CA SER A 414 19.77 3.68 -16.83
C SER A 414 20.10 2.67 -15.72
N ASN A 415 19.23 2.56 -14.70
CA ASN A 415 19.53 1.87 -13.44
C ASN A 415 20.79 2.42 -12.74
N GLN A 416 21.16 3.69 -13.00
CA GLN A 416 22.29 4.39 -12.37
C GLN A 416 21.83 5.62 -11.59
N GLY A 417 20.52 5.83 -11.43
CA GLY A 417 19.98 6.99 -10.75
C GLY A 417 20.43 7.10 -9.30
N ASP A 418 20.55 5.97 -8.58
CA ASP A 418 21.04 5.93 -7.21
C ASP A 418 22.51 6.35 -7.15
N THR A 419 23.36 5.85 -8.04
CA THR A 419 24.78 6.24 -8.15
C THR A 419 24.92 7.74 -8.44
N VAL A 420 24.23 8.25 -9.47
CA VAL A 420 24.31 9.67 -9.87
C VAL A 420 23.83 10.59 -8.75
N THR A 421 22.68 10.28 -8.14
CA THR A 421 22.16 11.10 -7.04
C THR A 421 23.10 11.08 -5.84
N THR A 422 23.72 9.93 -5.54
CA THR A 422 24.71 9.79 -4.46
C THR A 422 25.93 10.68 -4.67
N ILE A 423 26.52 10.62 -5.87
CA ILE A 423 27.70 11.43 -6.26
C ILE A 423 27.43 12.92 -6.05
N LEU A 424 26.21 13.38 -6.35
CA LEU A 424 25.88 14.81 -6.33
C LEU A 424 25.54 15.35 -4.94
N ILE A 425 25.16 14.52 -3.97
CA ILE A 425 24.57 15.01 -2.71
C ILE A 425 25.42 14.74 -1.47
N ASP A 426 26.27 13.70 -1.46
CA ASP A 426 26.97 13.23 -0.27
C ASP A 426 28.44 12.90 -0.54
N LEU A 427 29.34 13.49 0.26
CA LEU A 427 30.79 13.27 0.12
C LEU A 427 31.18 11.82 0.40
N ASN A 428 30.63 11.19 1.44
CA ASN A 428 30.98 9.81 1.76
C ASN A 428 30.54 8.85 0.64
N GLY A 429 29.33 9.06 0.11
CA GLY A 429 28.81 8.36 -1.04
C GLY A 429 29.66 8.54 -2.31
N PHE A 430 30.12 9.76 -2.58
CA PHE A 430 31.08 10.01 -3.66
C PHE A 430 32.42 9.30 -3.41
N TRP A 431 32.94 9.34 -2.19
CA TRP A 431 34.19 8.67 -1.84
C TRP A 431 34.11 7.14 -2.02
N THR A 432 33.00 6.52 -1.62
CA THR A 432 32.75 5.09 -1.88
C THR A 432 32.68 4.79 -3.38
N TYR A 433 32.08 5.69 -4.17
CA TYR A 433 32.02 5.55 -5.62
C TYR A 433 33.42 5.64 -6.25
N GLU A 434 34.22 6.64 -5.91
CA GLU A 434 35.58 6.82 -6.45
C GLU A 434 36.50 5.65 -6.09
N ASN A 435 36.40 5.13 -4.86
CA ASN A 435 37.25 4.04 -4.38
C ASN A 435 36.65 2.65 -4.60
N ARG A 436 35.57 2.53 -5.39
CA ARG A 436 34.83 1.27 -5.58
C ARG A 436 35.73 0.11 -6.04
N GLU A 437 36.70 0.35 -6.90
CA GLU A 437 37.60 -0.68 -7.42
C GLU A 437 38.57 -1.18 -6.33
N ALA A 438 39.08 -0.28 -5.49
CA ALA A 438 39.95 -0.62 -4.37
C ALA A 438 39.20 -1.37 -3.26
N LEU A 439 37.95 -0.98 -2.98
CA LEU A 439 37.11 -1.65 -1.99
C LEU A 439 36.79 -3.10 -2.42
N VAL A 440 36.49 -3.33 -3.71
CA VAL A 440 36.26 -4.68 -4.24
C VAL A 440 37.52 -5.54 -4.19
N ALA A 441 38.70 -4.97 -4.46
CA ALA A 441 39.96 -5.69 -4.35
C ALA A 441 40.25 -6.14 -2.91
N ASN A 442 40.04 -5.25 -1.92
CA ASN A 442 40.24 -5.57 -0.51
C ASN A 442 39.25 -6.62 0.02
N ASP A 443 37.98 -6.59 -0.41
CA ASP A 443 37.01 -7.62 -0.02
C ASP A 443 37.37 -8.99 -0.61
N SER A 444 37.90 -9.01 -1.84
CA SER A 444 38.37 -10.23 -2.49
C SER A 444 39.58 -10.84 -1.75
N GLU A 445 40.54 -10.01 -1.32
CA GLU A 445 41.70 -10.45 -0.53
C GLU A 445 41.29 -10.95 0.87
N ASN A 446 40.40 -10.24 1.57
CA ASN A 446 39.92 -10.67 2.89
C ASN A 446 39.07 -11.95 2.84
N SER A 447 38.35 -12.20 1.74
CA SER A 447 37.61 -13.46 1.55
C SER A 447 38.51 -14.64 1.24
N ALA A 448 39.68 -14.41 0.62
CA ALA A 448 40.68 -15.47 0.37
C ALA A 448 41.40 -15.90 1.66
N ASP A 449 41.56 -14.99 2.63
CA ASP A 449 42.21 -15.30 3.92
C ASP A 449 41.27 -16.02 4.92
N LEU A 450 39.95 -16.09 4.66
CA LEU A 450 39.00 -16.81 5.52
C LEU A 450 38.83 -18.30 5.17
N ASP A 451 39.36 -18.75 4.03
CA ASP A 451 39.34 -20.17 3.65
C ASP A 451 40.62 -20.94 4.09
N ASP A 452 41.57 -20.28 4.76
CA ASP A 452 42.85 -20.85 5.19
C ASP A 452 43.04 -20.95 6.72
N THR A 453 41.94 -21.07 7.49
CA THR A 453 41.95 -21.52 8.90
C THR A 453 40.91 -22.58 9.17
#